data_AF-A0A8J8K726-F1
#
_entry.id   AF-A0A8J8K726-F1
#
_cell.length_a   1.000
_cell.length_b   1.000
_cell.length_c   1.000
_cell.angle_alpha   90.00
_cell.angle_beta   90.00
_cell.angle_gamma   90.00
#
_symmetry.space_group_name_H-M   'P 1'
#
loop_
_entity.id
_entity.type
_entity.pdbx_description
1 polymer ?
#
loop_
_entity_poly.entity_id
_entity_poly.type
_entity_poly.pdbx_seq_one_letter_code
_entity_poly.pdbx_strand_id
1 'polypeptide(L)'
;MKKFGFLLLPILLFSCKENSSIKKNADLPSEEKNVVENIETKSTDPFQKTYRTNAGMVEDIYSQLLLKDKNLAKLDTQIKNLNTKTTETISVYENVLANSDNYYKDAQQKTTTFKDSLMRKKVDSVMVNSFNNYAEKTANVRNYIAAAKSNITIINDNYDSFKIFKTLPEIEKYQNTNSFDLTNINKLMAEQNKILTELKKAK
;
A
#
# COMPACT_ATOMS: atom_id res chain seq x y z
N MET A 1 -46.20 -21.97 -45.10
CA MET A 1 -46.54 -22.43 -43.73
C MET A 1 -45.93 -21.47 -42.72
N LYS A 2 -46.74 -21.07 -41.72
CA LYS A 2 -46.42 -20.41 -40.43
C LYS A 2 -45.73 -19.03 -40.43
N LYS A 3 -46.54 -18.03 -40.05
CA LYS A 3 -46.17 -16.72 -39.51
C LYS A 3 -45.51 -16.89 -38.14
N PHE A 4 -44.54 -16.04 -37.79
CA PHE A 4 -44.38 -15.52 -36.43
C PHE A 4 -43.64 -14.18 -36.50
N GLY A 5 -44.29 -13.14 -35.97
CA GLY A 5 -43.71 -11.81 -35.83
C GLY A 5 -42.90 -11.69 -34.55
N PHE A 6 -41.93 -10.77 -34.55
CA PHE A 6 -41.40 -10.21 -33.32
C PHE A 6 -41.16 -8.71 -33.53
N LEU A 7 -41.98 -7.95 -32.81
CA LEU A 7 -41.96 -6.51 -32.64
C LEU A 7 -41.04 -6.23 -31.44
N LEU A 8 -39.99 -5.42 -31.58
CA LEU A 8 -39.46 -4.70 -30.42
C LEU A 8 -38.77 -3.38 -30.80
N LEU A 9 -39.10 -2.39 -29.97
CA LEU A 9 -39.12 -0.94 -30.13
C LEU A 9 -37.74 -0.32 -29.81
N PRO A 10 -37.32 0.78 -30.47
CA PRO A 10 -36.12 1.51 -30.09
C PRO A 10 -36.43 2.49 -28.94
N ILE A 11 -35.70 2.37 -27.82
CA ILE A 11 -35.80 3.33 -26.71
C ILE A 11 -34.82 4.48 -26.97
N LEU A 12 -35.38 5.61 -27.41
CA LEU A 12 -34.80 6.94 -27.23
C LEU A 12 -35.20 7.45 -25.84
N LEU A 13 -34.23 7.74 -24.98
CA LEU A 13 -34.44 8.63 -23.84
C LEU A 13 -33.32 9.68 -23.82
N PHE A 14 -33.66 10.84 -24.37
CA PHE A 14 -33.12 12.12 -23.96
C PHE A 14 -33.51 12.39 -22.51
N SER A 15 -32.59 12.91 -21.69
CA SER A 15 -32.97 13.83 -20.62
C SER A 15 -31.83 14.77 -20.26
N CYS A 16 -31.97 16.02 -20.71
CA CYS A 16 -31.48 17.21 -20.03
C CYS A 16 -32.59 17.69 -19.09
N LYS A 17 -32.31 18.01 -17.82
CA LYS A 17 -32.34 19.40 -17.31
C LYS A 17 -32.11 19.46 -15.79
N GLU A 18 -31.22 20.37 -15.45
CA GLU A 18 -31.03 21.05 -14.18
C GLU A 18 -32.24 21.95 -13.87
N ASN A 19 -32.75 21.97 -12.63
CA ASN A 19 -33.27 23.20 -12.02
C ASN A 19 -33.39 23.13 -10.50
N SER A 20 -32.92 24.24 -9.91
CA SER A 20 -33.07 24.74 -8.55
C SER A 20 -34.51 24.74 -7.99
N SER A 21 -34.63 24.54 -6.66
CA SER A 21 -35.41 25.37 -5.72
C SER A 21 -35.69 24.64 -4.40
N ILE A 22 -34.82 24.83 -3.41
CA ILE A 22 -35.17 24.56 -2.01
C ILE A 22 -36.05 25.71 -1.54
N LYS A 23 -37.32 25.40 -1.27
CA LYS A 23 -38.31 26.31 -0.69
C LYS A 23 -37.93 26.64 0.76
N LYS A 24 -37.94 27.94 1.09
CA LYS A 24 -38.03 28.48 2.46
C LYS A 24 -39.48 28.42 2.97
N ASN A 25 -39.60 28.54 4.31
CA ASN A 25 -40.77 28.70 5.20
C ASN A 25 -40.96 27.45 6.09
N ALA A 26 -41.12 27.51 7.42
CA ALA A 26 -41.13 28.59 8.39
C ALA A 26 -41.01 27.99 9.81
N ASP A 27 -40.34 28.69 10.74
CA ASP A 27 -40.64 28.94 12.17
C ASP A 27 -41.59 27.96 12.90
N LEU A 28 -41.35 27.36 14.09
CA LEU A 28 -40.65 27.63 15.37
C LEU A 28 -40.62 26.29 16.19
N PRO A 29 -40.09 26.14 17.44
CA PRO A 29 -39.46 27.10 18.34
C PRO A 29 -38.05 26.74 18.83
N SER A 30 -37.36 27.77 19.30
CA SER A 30 -36.12 27.76 20.06
C SER A 30 -36.29 27.11 21.44
N GLU A 31 -35.47 26.11 21.76
CA GLU A 31 -34.97 25.89 23.12
C GLU A 31 -33.70 25.02 23.12
N GLU A 32 -32.72 25.53 23.87
CA GLU A 32 -31.51 24.91 24.43
C GLU A 32 -30.42 24.38 23.49
N LYS A 33 -29.32 25.15 23.48
CA LYS A 33 -27.97 24.75 23.09
C LYS A 33 -27.67 23.33 23.58
N ASN A 34 -27.77 22.35 22.69
CA ASN A 34 -26.91 21.18 22.79
C ASN A 34 -25.48 21.69 22.62
N VAL A 35 -24.78 21.81 23.75
CA VAL A 35 -23.32 21.92 23.82
C VAL A 35 -22.75 20.55 23.40
N VAL A 36 -22.90 20.24 22.12
CA VAL A 36 -21.85 19.58 21.35
C VAL A 36 -21.36 20.66 20.40
N GLU A 37 -20.82 21.71 21.00
CA GLU A 37 -20.17 22.79 20.30
C GLU A 37 -18.99 22.17 19.55
N ASN A 38 -19.13 22.15 18.22
CA ASN A 38 -18.07 22.21 17.25
C ASN A 38 -16.66 21.92 17.80
N ILE A 39 -16.25 20.66 17.75
CA ILE A 39 -14.84 20.38 17.46
C ILE A 39 -14.66 20.53 15.93
N GLU A 40 -14.99 21.72 15.41
CA GLU A 40 -14.31 22.25 14.23
C GLU A 40 -12.94 22.72 14.67
N THR A 41 -12.09 21.79 15.10
CA THR A 41 -10.67 22.12 15.21
C THR A 41 -10.14 22.14 13.80
N LYS A 42 -9.86 23.34 13.30
CA LYS A 42 -8.72 23.62 12.42
C LYS A 42 -7.45 23.15 13.13
N SER A 43 -7.33 21.84 13.31
CA SER A 43 -6.28 21.26 14.11
C SER A 43 -5.03 21.20 13.25
N THR A 44 -4.01 21.90 13.73
CA THR A 44 -2.62 21.72 13.30
C THR A 44 -2.03 20.42 13.84
N ASP A 45 -2.81 19.62 14.58
CA ASP A 45 -2.40 18.34 15.14
C ASP A 45 -2.12 17.31 14.02
N PRO A 46 -0.85 16.87 13.89
CA PRO A 46 -0.45 15.81 12.96
C PRO A 46 -1.31 14.56 13.05
N PHE A 47 -1.83 14.25 14.24
CA PHE A 47 -2.48 13.00 14.59
C PHE A 47 -4.00 13.01 14.34
N GLN A 48 -4.60 14.17 14.05
CA GLN A 48 -5.99 14.21 13.57
C GLN A 48 -6.11 13.85 12.08
N LYS A 49 -5.00 13.94 11.31
CA LYS A 49 -4.97 13.63 9.87
C LYS A 49 -4.45 12.23 9.54
N THR A 50 -3.86 11.52 10.49
CA THR A 50 -3.15 10.22 10.34
C THR A 50 -4.05 9.00 10.09
N TYR A 51 -5.28 9.21 9.62
CA TYR A 51 -6.20 8.14 9.23
C TYR A 51 -6.57 8.21 7.73
N ARG A 52 -5.91 9.08 6.95
CA ARG A 52 -6.28 9.32 5.55
C ARG A 52 -5.50 8.47 4.55
N THR A 53 -4.41 7.82 4.96
CA THR A 53 -3.67 6.93 4.06
C THR A 53 -3.75 5.49 4.55
N ASN A 54 -3.85 4.55 3.60
CA ASN A 54 -3.73 3.12 3.89
C ASN A 54 -2.28 2.72 4.24
N ALA A 55 -1.36 3.68 4.40
CA ALA A 55 0.08 3.45 4.64
C ALA A 55 0.43 3.32 6.13
N GLY A 56 -0.47 3.73 7.04
CA GLY A 56 -0.28 3.61 8.48
C GLY A 56 0.35 4.83 9.14
N MET A 57 0.23 4.90 10.46
CA MET A 57 0.55 6.11 11.25
C MET A 57 2.04 6.48 11.21
N VAL A 58 2.95 5.50 11.15
CA VAL A 58 4.39 5.77 11.03
C VAL A 58 4.68 6.55 9.74
N GLU A 59 4.14 6.11 8.61
CA GLU A 59 4.35 6.78 7.32
C GLU A 59 3.72 8.17 7.26
N ASP A 60 2.54 8.34 7.88
CA ASP A 60 1.86 9.63 7.94
C ASP A 60 2.61 10.66 8.80
N ILE A 61 3.14 10.25 9.96
CA ILE A 61 3.96 11.14 10.80
C ILE A 61 5.28 11.43 10.09
N TYR A 62 5.94 10.40 9.55
CA TYR A 62 7.21 10.55 8.85
C TYR A 62 7.09 11.51 7.66
N SER A 63 6.01 11.40 6.88
CA SER A 63 5.71 12.32 5.77
C SER A 63 5.59 13.78 6.23
N GLN A 64 5.03 14.02 7.41
CA GLN A 64 4.97 15.37 7.98
C GLN A 64 6.33 15.88 8.45
N LEU A 65 7.22 14.99 8.92
CA LEU A 65 8.61 15.34 9.23
C LEU A 65 9.39 15.72 7.97
N LEU A 66 9.19 15.02 6.85
CA LEU A 66 9.83 15.35 5.57
C LEU A 66 9.51 16.76 5.08
N LEU A 67 8.29 17.26 5.33
CA LEU A 67 7.90 18.63 4.97
C LEU A 67 8.68 19.70 5.75
N LYS A 68 9.22 19.36 6.92
CA LYS A 68 9.90 20.29 7.83
C LYS A 68 11.43 20.18 7.75
N ASP A 69 11.96 19.01 7.38
CA ASP A 69 13.40 18.75 7.32
C ASP A 69 13.86 18.43 5.88
N LYS A 70 14.56 19.39 5.27
CA LYS A 70 15.10 19.25 3.90
C LYS A 70 16.16 18.16 3.77
N ASN A 71 16.95 17.92 4.81
CA ASN A 71 17.98 16.87 4.79
C ASN A 71 17.31 15.49 4.86
N LEU A 72 16.27 15.36 5.69
CA LEU A 72 15.46 14.16 5.76
C LEU A 72 14.74 13.86 4.43
N ALA A 73 14.15 14.88 3.81
CA ALA A 73 13.53 14.77 2.49
C ALA A 73 14.51 14.34 1.39
N LYS A 74 15.74 14.87 1.43
CA LYS A 74 16.81 14.49 0.51
C LYS A 74 17.20 13.01 0.68
N LEU A 75 17.36 12.54 1.92
CA LEU A 75 17.67 11.14 2.20
C LEU A 75 16.56 10.19 1.74
N ASP A 76 15.30 10.51 2.04
CA ASP A 76 14.12 9.75 1.56
C ASP A 76 14.12 9.62 0.03
N THR A 77 14.36 10.73 -0.67
CA THR A 77 14.44 10.74 -2.13
C THR A 77 15.60 9.89 -2.65
N GLN A 78 16.77 9.96 -2.00
CA GLN A 78 17.95 9.18 -2.39
C GLN A 78 17.69 7.67 -2.24
N ILE A 79 17.06 7.24 -1.15
CA ILE A 79 16.72 5.82 -0.92
C ILE A 79 15.69 5.34 -1.94
N LYS A 80 14.62 6.11 -2.19
CA LYS A 80 13.62 5.78 -3.22
C LYS A 80 14.25 5.65 -4.61
N ASN A 81 15.10 6.60 -4.99
CA ASN A 81 15.80 6.54 -6.28
C ASN A 81 16.76 5.36 -6.37
N LEU A 82 17.45 5.01 -5.29
CA LEU A 82 18.33 3.84 -5.24
C LEU A 82 17.53 2.54 -5.42
N ASN A 83 16.36 2.42 -4.78
CA ASN A 83 15.46 1.27 -4.93
C ASN A 83 15.00 1.09 -6.38
N THR A 84 14.53 2.18 -7.01
CA THR A 84 14.13 2.17 -8.42
C THR A 84 15.28 1.79 -9.34
N LYS A 85 16.42 2.48 -9.21
CA LYS A 85 17.61 2.23 -10.04
C LYS A 85 18.13 0.80 -9.90
N THR A 86 18.12 0.25 -8.69
CA THR A 86 18.53 -1.14 -8.43
C THR A 86 17.62 -2.11 -9.16
N THR A 87 16.30 -1.92 -9.03
CA THR A 87 15.29 -2.78 -9.68
C THR A 87 15.44 -2.74 -11.20
N GLU A 88 15.48 -1.54 -11.78
CA GLU A 88 15.62 -1.33 -13.22
C GLU A 88 16.92 -1.95 -13.75
N THR A 89 18.05 -1.68 -13.09
CA THR A 89 19.37 -2.18 -13.53
C THR A 89 19.42 -3.71 -13.47
N ILE A 90 18.97 -4.32 -12.37
CA ILE A 90 18.98 -5.77 -12.20
C ILE A 90 18.07 -6.44 -13.24
N SER A 91 16.89 -5.88 -13.52
CA SER A 91 15.92 -6.45 -14.45
C SER A 91 16.49 -6.69 -15.85
N VAL A 92 17.38 -5.81 -16.33
CA VAL A 92 18.05 -5.94 -17.63
C VAL A 92 18.90 -7.21 -17.69
N TYR A 93 19.70 -7.46 -16.65
CA TYR A 93 20.55 -8.65 -16.60
C TYR A 93 19.74 -9.92 -16.37
N GLU A 94 18.75 -9.87 -15.49
CA GLU A 94 17.87 -11.02 -15.23
C GLU A 94 17.11 -11.44 -16.48
N ASN A 95 16.68 -10.50 -17.33
CA ASN A 95 16.05 -10.83 -18.60
C ASN A 95 17.00 -11.57 -19.56
N VAL A 96 18.26 -11.11 -19.67
CA VAL A 96 19.27 -11.78 -20.51
C VAL A 96 19.59 -13.19 -20.00
N LEU A 97 19.78 -13.33 -18.69
CA LEU A 97 20.04 -14.62 -18.05
C LEU A 97 18.84 -15.56 -18.25
N ALA A 98 17.61 -15.09 -18.00
CA ALA A 98 16.40 -15.86 -18.14
C ALA A 98 16.17 -16.34 -19.58
N ASN A 99 16.37 -15.47 -20.58
CA ASN A 99 16.23 -15.85 -21.98
C ASN A 99 17.27 -16.91 -22.40
N SER A 100 18.50 -16.79 -21.89
CA SER A 100 19.55 -17.78 -22.14
C SER A 100 19.20 -19.12 -21.49
N ASP A 101 18.80 -19.10 -20.21
CA ASP A 101 18.39 -20.30 -19.48
C ASP A 101 17.15 -20.96 -20.11
N ASN A 102 16.21 -20.18 -20.66
CA ASN A 102 15.05 -20.67 -21.39
C ASN A 102 15.45 -21.35 -22.71
N TYR A 103 16.40 -20.79 -23.47
CA TYR A 103 16.92 -21.44 -24.67
C TYR A 103 17.47 -22.84 -24.36
N TYR A 104 18.26 -22.98 -23.28
CA TYR A 104 18.82 -24.28 -22.88
C TYR A 104 17.72 -25.29 -22.50
N LYS A 105 16.68 -24.85 -21.78
CA LYS A 105 15.51 -25.67 -21.44
C LYS A 105 14.76 -26.12 -22.70
N ASP A 106 14.50 -25.20 -23.62
CA ASP A 106 13.79 -25.49 -24.87
C ASP A 106 14.57 -26.46 -25.76
N ALA A 107 15.88 -26.25 -25.88
CA ALA A 107 16.77 -27.13 -26.64
C ALA A 107 16.82 -28.54 -26.04
N GLN A 108 16.88 -28.65 -24.71
CA GLN A 108 16.82 -29.94 -24.01
C GLN A 108 15.49 -30.65 -24.30
N GLN A 109 14.36 -29.94 -24.18
CA GLN A 109 13.04 -30.50 -24.49
C GLN A 109 12.94 -30.99 -25.93
N LYS A 110 13.40 -30.20 -26.91
CA LYS A 110 13.43 -30.62 -28.32
C LYS A 110 14.26 -31.89 -28.51
N THR A 111 15.41 -32.00 -27.86
CA THR A 111 16.32 -33.13 -28.00
C THR A 111 15.70 -34.44 -27.49
N THR A 112 14.79 -34.38 -26.51
CA THR A 112 14.05 -35.58 -26.06
C THR A 112 13.20 -36.24 -27.15
N THR A 113 12.79 -35.49 -28.17
CA THR A 113 11.95 -36.00 -29.27
C THR A 113 12.74 -36.76 -30.34
N PHE A 114 14.08 -36.75 -30.26
CA PHE A 114 14.94 -37.35 -31.27
C PHE A 114 14.85 -38.87 -31.18
N LYS A 115 14.51 -39.52 -32.30
CA LYS A 115 14.45 -40.99 -32.41
C LYS A 115 15.85 -41.62 -32.50
N ASP A 116 16.77 -40.96 -33.20
CA ASP A 116 18.16 -41.38 -33.29
C ASP A 116 18.87 -41.11 -31.95
N SER A 117 19.18 -42.19 -31.23
CA SER A 117 19.82 -42.12 -29.92
C SER A 117 21.28 -41.62 -29.96
N LEU A 118 22.00 -41.83 -31.07
CA LEU A 118 23.37 -41.33 -31.22
C LEU A 118 23.33 -39.83 -31.49
N MET A 119 22.41 -39.38 -32.35
CA MET A 119 22.19 -37.96 -32.59
C MET A 119 21.75 -37.24 -31.30
N ARG A 120 20.82 -37.83 -30.55
CA ARG A 120 20.36 -37.30 -29.27
C ARG A 120 21.51 -37.08 -28.29
N LYS A 121 22.31 -38.13 -28.03
CA LYS A 121 23.50 -38.06 -27.15
C LYS A 121 24.51 -37.01 -27.61
N LYS A 122 24.72 -36.88 -28.92
CA LYS A 122 25.64 -35.89 -29.49
C LYS A 122 25.15 -34.46 -29.21
N VAL A 123 23.88 -34.18 -29.46
CA VAL A 123 23.30 -32.86 -29.20
C VAL A 123 23.29 -32.54 -27.70
N ASP A 124 22.89 -33.50 -26.86
CA ASP A 124 22.90 -33.34 -25.40
C ASP A 124 24.29 -32.95 -24.88
N SER A 125 25.34 -33.63 -25.33
CA SER A 125 26.72 -33.34 -24.92
C SER A 125 27.17 -31.93 -25.30
N VAL A 126 26.85 -31.48 -26.53
CA VAL A 126 27.15 -30.11 -26.98
C VAL A 126 26.38 -29.08 -26.15
N MET A 127 25.10 -29.34 -25.87
CA MET A 127 24.24 -28.44 -25.08
C MET A 127 24.75 -28.31 -23.64
N VAL A 128 25.12 -29.40 -22.98
CA VAL A 128 25.66 -29.40 -21.61
C VAL A 128 26.96 -28.58 -21.55
N ASN A 129 27.87 -28.78 -22.50
CA ASN A 129 29.12 -28.03 -22.55
C ASN A 129 28.87 -26.52 -22.77
N SER A 130 27.96 -26.17 -23.68
CA SER A 130 27.58 -24.77 -23.92
C SER A 130 26.95 -24.14 -22.67
N PHE A 131 26.03 -24.86 -22.00
CA PHE A 131 25.39 -24.41 -20.78
C PHE A 131 26.41 -24.17 -19.66
N ASN A 132 27.31 -25.12 -19.42
CA ASN A 132 28.34 -24.99 -18.38
C ASN A 132 29.26 -23.79 -18.64
N ASN A 133 29.70 -23.60 -19.88
CA ASN A 133 30.51 -22.44 -20.26
C ASN A 133 29.76 -21.12 -20.04
N TYR A 134 28.48 -21.07 -20.36
CA TYR A 134 27.65 -19.89 -20.11
C TYR A 134 27.46 -19.65 -18.61
N ALA A 135 27.19 -20.70 -17.83
CA ALA A 135 27.03 -20.65 -16.39
C ALA A 135 28.29 -20.09 -15.70
N GLU A 136 29.48 -20.57 -16.09
CA GLU A 136 30.76 -20.06 -15.61
C GLU A 136 30.95 -18.57 -15.97
N LYS A 137 30.73 -18.23 -17.25
CA LYS A 137 30.85 -16.84 -17.74
C LYS A 137 29.94 -15.86 -17.01
N THR A 138 28.80 -16.33 -16.52
CA THR A 138 27.77 -15.49 -15.88
C THR A 138 27.69 -15.65 -14.36
N ALA A 139 28.55 -16.47 -13.75
CA ALA A 139 28.56 -16.71 -12.31
C ALA A 139 28.73 -15.40 -11.52
N ASN A 140 29.69 -14.56 -11.92
CA ASN A 140 29.93 -13.27 -11.26
C ASN A 140 28.73 -12.33 -11.37
N VAL A 141 28.05 -12.29 -12.53
CA VAL A 141 26.86 -11.46 -12.72
C VAL A 141 25.74 -11.90 -11.77
N ARG A 142 25.49 -13.21 -11.67
CA ARG A 142 24.50 -13.75 -10.73
C ARG A 142 24.83 -13.41 -9.28
N ASN A 143 26.11 -13.50 -8.90
CA ASN A 143 26.58 -13.14 -7.56
C ASN A 143 26.36 -11.65 -7.26
N TYR A 144 26.67 -10.75 -8.20
CA TYR A 144 26.43 -9.31 -8.02
C TYR A 144 24.95 -8.96 -7.94
N ILE A 145 24.10 -9.61 -8.73
CA ILE A 145 22.64 -9.45 -8.63
C ILE A 145 22.14 -9.87 -7.24
N ALA A 146 22.57 -11.03 -6.76
CA ALA A 146 22.20 -11.53 -5.43
C ALA A 146 22.66 -10.58 -4.32
N ALA A 147 23.90 -10.09 -4.40
CA ALA A 147 24.44 -9.11 -3.45
C ALA A 147 23.67 -7.79 -3.48
N ALA A 148 23.34 -7.27 -4.67
CA ALA A 148 22.57 -6.04 -4.81
C ALA A 148 21.15 -6.17 -4.24
N LYS A 149 20.49 -7.31 -4.47
CA LYS A 149 19.19 -7.63 -3.85
C LYS A 149 19.29 -7.72 -2.32
N SER A 150 20.32 -8.39 -1.81
CA SER A 150 20.55 -8.46 -0.35
C SER A 150 20.78 -7.07 0.25
N ASN A 151 21.59 -6.24 -0.41
CA ASN A 151 21.89 -4.90 0.08
C ASN A 151 20.65 -4.01 0.09
N ILE A 152 19.79 -4.08 -0.93
CA ILE A 152 18.58 -3.25 -0.95
C ILE A 152 17.57 -3.66 0.12
N THR A 153 17.46 -4.96 0.43
CA THR A 153 16.67 -5.44 1.57
C THR A 153 17.20 -4.87 2.88
N ILE A 154 18.52 -4.99 3.13
CA ILE A 154 19.14 -4.47 4.36
C ILE A 154 18.93 -2.95 4.47
N ILE A 155 19.08 -2.20 3.37
CA ILE A 155 18.85 -0.75 3.36
C ILE A 155 17.40 -0.43 3.72
N ASN A 156 16.42 -1.14 3.16
CA ASN A 156 15.02 -0.92 3.45
C ASN A 156 14.66 -1.24 4.91
N ASP A 157 15.16 -2.35 5.46
CA ASP A 157 14.93 -2.71 6.86
C ASP A 157 15.48 -1.64 7.83
N ASN A 158 16.69 -1.15 7.54
CA ASN A 158 17.30 -0.05 8.30
C ASN A 158 16.52 1.24 8.12
N TYR A 159 16.02 1.50 6.92
CA TYR A 159 15.28 2.73 6.64
C TYR A 159 13.91 2.75 7.32
N ASP A 160 13.19 1.63 7.34
CA ASP A 160 11.92 1.52 8.05
C ASP A 160 12.14 1.61 9.57
N SER A 161 13.19 0.99 10.10
CA SER A 161 13.61 1.17 11.50
C SER A 161 13.91 2.64 11.82
N PHE A 162 14.63 3.32 10.92
CA PHE A 162 14.93 4.74 11.05
C PHE A 162 13.66 5.60 11.07
N LYS A 163 12.66 5.32 10.22
CA LYS A 163 11.37 6.02 10.24
C LYS A 163 10.65 5.83 11.58
N ILE A 164 10.64 4.62 12.12
CA ILE A 164 10.06 4.35 13.46
C ILE A 164 10.77 5.20 14.51
N PHE A 165 12.10 5.18 14.57
CA PHE A 165 12.85 5.98 15.53
C PHE A 165 12.65 7.49 15.35
N LYS A 166 12.45 7.97 14.12
CA LYS A 166 12.15 9.39 13.86
C LYS A 166 10.74 9.80 14.26
N THR A 167 9.79 8.88 14.21
CA THR A 167 8.38 9.17 14.50
C THR A 167 8.00 8.91 15.95
N LEU A 168 8.76 8.09 16.67
CA LEU A 168 8.53 7.77 18.07
C LEU A 168 8.44 9.03 18.98
N PRO A 169 9.34 10.02 18.88
CA PRO A 169 9.24 11.22 19.71
C PRO A 169 7.99 12.05 19.44
N GLU A 170 7.48 12.03 18.20
CA GLU A 170 6.27 12.78 17.84
C GLU A 170 5.02 12.14 18.47
N ILE A 171 4.92 10.80 18.46
CA ILE A 171 3.79 10.12 19.11
C ILE A 171 3.88 10.21 20.63
N GLU A 172 5.08 10.17 21.21
CA GLU A 172 5.28 10.42 22.65
C GLU A 172 4.87 11.84 23.04
N LYS A 173 5.21 12.84 22.21
CA LYS A 173 4.75 14.22 22.42
C LYS A 173 3.23 14.29 22.41
N TYR A 174 2.57 13.66 21.43
CA TYR A 174 1.12 13.62 21.35
C TYR A 174 0.50 12.96 22.59
N GLN A 175 1.03 11.82 23.04
CA GLN A 175 0.55 11.13 24.23
C GLN A 175 0.68 12.01 25.49
N ASN A 176 1.81 12.69 25.64
CA ASN A 176 2.07 13.54 26.80
C ASN A 176 1.22 14.82 26.81
N THR A 177 0.92 15.39 25.64
CA THR A 177 0.04 16.58 25.54
C THR A 177 -1.43 16.24 25.66
N ASN A 178 -1.82 15.01 25.30
CA ASN A 178 -3.21 14.53 25.38
C ASN A 178 -3.39 13.57 26.56
N SER A 179 -2.97 14.03 27.75
CA SER A 179 -3.22 13.33 29.02
C SER A 179 -4.70 12.96 29.16
N PHE A 180 -4.97 11.71 29.53
CA PHE A 180 -6.32 11.24 29.80
C PHE A 180 -6.82 11.82 31.12
N ASP A 181 -7.52 12.96 31.06
CA ASP A 181 -8.28 13.44 32.20
C ASP A 181 -9.51 12.54 32.42
N LEU A 182 -9.43 11.72 33.48
CA LEU A 182 -10.48 10.78 33.84
C LEU A 182 -11.65 11.45 34.57
N THR A 183 -11.58 12.74 34.88
CA THR A 183 -12.62 13.43 35.67
C THR A 183 -14.00 13.32 35.01
N ASN A 184 -14.07 13.58 33.70
CA ASN A 184 -15.33 13.49 32.95
C ASN A 184 -15.82 12.04 32.82
N ILE A 185 -14.90 11.08 32.63
CA ILE A 185 -15.24 9.65 32.56
C ILE A 185 -15.78 9.17 33.91
N ASN A 186 -15.16 9.56 35.01
CA ASN A 186 -15.59 9.21 36.37
C ASN A 186 -16.96 9.78 36.68
N LYS A 187 -17.22 11.04 36.28
CA LYS A 187 -18.54 11.65 36.42
C LYS A 187 -19.60 10.88 35.63
N LEU A 188 -19.30 10.55 34.36
CA LEU A 188 -20.18 9.75 33.52
C LEU A 188 -20.49 8.38 34.13
N MET A 189 -19.48 7.68 34.66
CA MET A 189 -19.69 6.39 35.33
C MET A 189 -20.57 6.52 36.58
N ALA A 190 -20.40 7.59 37.36
CA ALA A 190 -21.22 7.83 38.54
C ALA A 190 -22.70 8.03 38.16
N GLU A 191 -22.97 8.78 37.10
CA GLU A 191 -24.32 8.97 36.55
C GLU A 191 -24.93 7.64 36.08
N GLN A 192 -24.18 6.84 35.33
CA GLN A 192 -24.62 5.51 34.87
C GLN A 192 -24.93 4.57 36.04
N ASN A 193 -24.08 4.54 37.07
CA ASN A 193 -24.28 3.69 38.25
C ASN A 193 -25.51 4.10 39.06
N LYS A 194 -25.80 5.40 39.13
CA LYS A 194 -27.02 5.90 39.76
C LYS A 194 -28.26 5.36 39.04
N ILE A 195 -28.32 5.49 37.72
CA ILE A 195 -29.43 4.98 36.90
C ILE A 195 -29.59 3.46 37.06
N LEU A 196 -28.49 2.70 37.00
CA LEU A 196 -28.53 1.24 37.21
C LEU A 196 -29.09 0.86 38.58
N THR A 197 -28.79 1.65 39.61
CA THR A 197 -29.31 1.44 40.97
C THR A 197 -30.81 1.71 41.04
N GLU A 198 -31.29 2.78 40.40
CA GLU A 198 -32.71 3.11 40.32
C GLU A 198 -33.50 2.01 39.59
N LEU A 199 -33.00 1.52 38.46
CA LEU A 199 -33.62 0.43 37.71
C LEU A 199 -33.70 -0.88 38.50
N LYS A 200 -32.67 -1.21 39.29
CA LYS A 200 -32.68 -2.41 40.15
C LYS A 200 -33.71 -2.33 41.28
N LYS A 201 -34.01 -1.14 41.78
CA LYS A 201 -35.02 -0.90 42.84
C LYS A 201 -36.45 -0.90 42.31
N ALA A 202 -36.64 -0.62 41.03
CA ALA A 202 -37.94 -0.62 40.36
C ALA A 202 -38.41 -2.03 39.95
N LYS A 203 -37.70 -3.07 40.38
CA LYS A 203 -37.96 -4.48 40.10
C LYS A 203 -38.43 -5.17 41.37
#